data_AF-A0A7J2JSK9-F1
#
_entry.id   AF-A0A7J2JSK9-F1
#
_cell.length_a   1.000
_cell.length_b   1.000
_cell.length_c   1.000
_cell.angle_alpha   90.00
_cell.angle_beta   90.00
_cell.angle_gamma   90.00
#
_symmetry.space_group_name_H-M   'P 1'
#
loop_
_entity.id
_entity.type
_entity.pdbx_description
1 polymer ?
#
loop_
_entity_poly.entity_id
_entity_poly.type
_entity_poly.pdbx_seq_one_letter_code
_entity_poly.pdbx_strand_id
1 'polypeptide(L)'
;MGISAEASTRRSTLSRVTSPARPRSVKTFYPPRGPRVAMRIELPYGRGFVSAEIPETADVTVLHPRPLKPSAPAGEIISEALESASPGLEEEPSGRVVIVVDDHTRPCPTEVMLDHVLGRLRVPRDRITVIFATGTHRPVSPDEAREILGKHHGTVEAVSHDCRGGHVYLGETSRGTPVAIDELYQTADYRILLGDVEPHYFAGYGGGRKSILPGVSSYETIQANHKMMFLPGAEVGILDGNPVSEDMEEAADMAGAEFTLNVVQNAKHEIVSAHGGHHRDVLRAGARVVDRMYKVGYDGEPADMVIVAANGYPHDVDLYQAY
;
A
#
# COMPACT_ATOMS: atom_id res chain seq x y z
N MET A 1 77.19 -58.15 -2.91
CA MET A 1 77.45 -59.34 -2.07
C MET A 1 76.10 -59.79 -1.55
N GLY A 2 75.43 -60.75 -2.21
CA GLY A 2 75.54 -62.18 -1.94
C GLY A 2 74.18 -62.62 -1.34
N ILE A 3 73.21 -63.04 -2.15
CA ILE A 3 72.82 -64.45 -2.38
C ILE A 3 72.70 -65.25 -1.07
N SER A 4 71.48 -65.65 -0.70
CA SER A 4 71.17 -67.06 -0.43
C SER A 4 69.65 -67.29 -0.33
N ALA A 5 69.21 -68.30 -1.07
CA ALA A 5 67.89 -68.92 -1.04
C ALA A 5 67.99 -70.27 -0.32
N GLU A 6 66.88 -70.75 0.25
CA GLU A 6 66.57 -72.17 0.53
C GLU A 6 65.06 -72.21 0.84
N ALA A 7 64.16 -72.75 -0.01
CA ALA A 7 63.85 -74.17 -0.28
C ALA A 7 63.74 -74.96 1.04
N SER A 8 62.72 -75.74 1.39
CA SER A 8 61.75 -76.61 0.71
C SER A 8 60.79 -77.06 1.85
N THR A 9 59.49 -77.30 1.67
CA THR A 9 58.97 -78.62 1.28
C THR A 9 57.48 -78.54 1.02
N ARG A 10 57.07 -79.09 -0.13
CA ARG A 10 55.69 -79.41 -0.49
C ARG A 10 55.24 -80.68 0.26
N ARG A 11 54.04 -80.67 0.82
CA ARG A 11 53.22 -81.88 0.98
C ARG A 11 51.85 -81.63 0.33
N SER A 12 51.53 -82.51 -0.60
CA SER A 12 50.26 -82.63 -1.30
C SER A 12 49.23 -83.34 -0.43
N THR A 13 48.02 -82.80 -0.32
CA THR A 13 46.81 -83.57 -0.01
C THR A 13 45.63 -83.05 -0.83
N LEU A 14 44.83 -84.02 -1.28
CA LEU A 14 43.80 -83.93 -2.31
C LEU A 14 42.53 -83.17 -1.89
N SER A 15 41.97 -82.50 -2.89
CA SER A 15 40.55 -82.26 -3.20
C SER A 15 39.52 -82.16 -2.06
N ARG A 16 38.92 -80.98 -1.93
CA ARG A 16 37.46 -80.85 -1.77
C ARG A 16 36.97 -79.71 -2.66
N VAL A 17 36.16 -80.07 -3.65
CA VAL A 17 35.38 -79.13 -4.47
C VAL A 17 34.30 -78.53 -3.57
N THR A 18 34.40 -77.24 -3.26
CA THR A 18 33.36 -76.48 -2.56
C THR A 18 32.58 -75.62 -3.56
N SER A 19 31.26 -75.75 -3.50
CA SER A 19 30.21 -75.08 -4.29
C SER A 19 30.45 -73.56 -4.50
N PRO A 20 30.04 -72.97 -5.65
CA PRO A 20 30.20 -71.54 -5.88
C PRO A 20 29.37 -70.72 -4.88
N ALA A 21 30.01 -69.74 -4.26
CA ALA A 21 29.39 -68.78 -3.35
C ALA A 21 28.27 -68.00 -4.06
N ARG A 22 27.11 -67.88 -3.40
CA ARG A 22 25.99 -67.03 -3.86
C ARG A 22 26.46 -65.59 -4.06
N PRO A 23 26.00 -64.88 -5.11
CA PRO A 23 26.33 -63.46 -5.28
C PRO A 23 25.78 -62.65 -4.10
N ARG A 24 26.63 -61.82 -3.50
CA ARG A 24 26.23 -60.84 -2.48
C ARG A 24 25.20 -59.90 -3.11
N SER A 25 24.01 -59.82 -2.51
CA SER A 25 22.98 -58.86 -2.89
C SER A 25 23.55 -57.45 -2.79
N VAL A 26 23.71 -56.78 -3.93
CA VAL A 26 23.93 -55.34 -3.97
C VAL A 26 22.64 -54.70 -3.45
N LYS A 27 22.66 -54.21 -2.21
CA LYS A 27 21.57 -53.36 -1.71
C LYS A 27 21.67 -52.05 -2.47
N THR A 28 20.81 -51.86 -3.46
CA THR A 28 20.59 -50.56 -4.10
C THR A 28 20.18 -49.60 -3.00
N PHE A 29 21.08 -48.68 -2.65
CA PHE A 29 20.79 -47.60 -1.71
C PHE A 29 19.90 -46.61 -2.45
N TYR A 30 18.59 -46.74 -2.31
CA TYR A 30 17.70 -45.66 -2.68
C TYR A 30 17.98 -44.52 -1.69
N PRO A 31 18.36 -43.32 -2.14
CA PRO A 31 18.38 -42.17 -1.23
C PRO A 31 17.02 -42.09 -0.54
N PRO A 32 16.96 -41.75 0.75
CA PRO A 32 15.68 -41.56 1.42
C PRO A 32 14.85 -40.64 0.55
N ARG A 33 13.62 -41.07 0.22
CA ARG A 33 12.66 -40.17 -0.44
C ARG A 33 12.66 -38.90 0.40
N GLY A 34 12.96 -37.77 -0.22
CA GLY A 34 12.89 -36.47 0.45
C GLY A 34 11.55 -36.34 1.18
N PRO A 35 11.46 -35.46 2.19
CA PRO A 35 10.19 -35.23 2.88
C PRO A 35 9.10 -35.03 1.82
N ARG A 36 7.98 -35.73 1.99
CA ARG A 36 6.85 -35.59 1.07
C ARG A 36 6.40 -34.13 1.07
N VAL A 37 6.03 -33.62 -0.10
CA VAL A 37 5.66 -32.21 -0.29
C VAL A 37 4.19 -32.04 0.06
N ALA A 38 3.87 -31.17 1.02
CA ALA A 38 2.50 -30.81 1.40
C ALA A 38 1.86 -29.93 0.32
N MET A 39 2.62 -28.94 -0.14
CA MET A 39 2.18 -27.98 -1.14
C MET A 39 3.35 -27.26 -1.81
N ARG A 40 3.08 -26.69 -2.97
CA ARG A 40 3.97 -25.73 -3.65
C ARG A 40 3.38 -24.33 -3.49
N ILE A 41 4.19 -23.38 -3.04
CA ILE A 41 3.85 -21.96 -3.01
C ILE A 41 4.56 -21.22 -4.13
N GLU A 42 3.92 -20.18 -4.65
CA GLU A 42 4.48 -19.25 -5.64
C GLU A 42 4.34 -17.83 -5.11
N LEU A 43 5.45 -17.11 -5.08
CA LEU A 43 5.57 -15.78 -4.52
C LEU A 43 6.02 -14.81 -5.60
N PRO A 44 5.32 -13.68 -5.82
CA PRO A 44 5.78 -12.66 -6.74
C PRO A 44 7.20 -12.17 -6.41
N TYR A 45 8.06 -12.06 -7.42
CA TYR A 45 9.42 -11.52 -7.28
C TYR A 45 9.91 -10.93 -8.61
N GLY A 46 10.23 -9.65 -8.62
CA GLY A 46 10.44 -8.87 -9.82
C GLY A 46 9.28 -9.04 -10.79
N ARG A 47 9.58 -9.32 -12.06
CA ARG A 47 8.55 -9.53 -13.10
C ARG A 47 8.02 -10.98 -13.19
N GLY A 48 8.32 -11.82 -12.20
CA GLY A 48 7.97 -13.24 -12.23
C GLY A 48 7.62 -13.76 -10.84
N PHE A 49 7.95 -15.03 -10.60
CA PHE A 49 7.63 -15.73 -9.37
C PHE A 49 8.83 -16.57 -8.89
N VAL A 50 9.00 -16.65 -7.57
CA VAL A 50 9.83 -17.64 -6.91
C VAL A 50 8.92 -18.70 -6.33
N SER A 51 9.25 -19.97 -6.53
CA SER A 51 8.45 -21.08 -5.99
C SER A 51 9.22 -21.87 -4.95
N ALA A 52 8.52 -22.32 -3.92
CA ALA A 52 9.07 -23.19 -2.88
C ALA A 52 8.15 -24.41 -2.65
N GLU A 53 8.76 -25.54 -2.32
CA GLU A 53 8.05 -26.75 -1.88
C GLU A 53 8.06 -26.80 -0.35
N ILE A 54 6.88 -26.93 0.25
CA ILE A 54 6.71 -26.97 1.71
C ILE A 54 6.51 -28.42 2.13
N PRO A 55 7.27 -28.96 3.09
CA PRO A 55 7.18 -30.37 3.50
C PRO A 55 5.88 -30.66 4.25
N GLU A 56 5.32 -31.87 4.10
CA GLU A 56 4.10 -32.36 4.80
C GLU A 56 4.19 -32.27 6.33
N THR A 57 5.40 -32.15 6.87
CA THR A 57 5.64 -32.02 8.32
C THR A 57 5.42 -30.60 8.84
N ALA A 58 5.32 -29.60 7.97
CA ALA A 58 5.04 -28.23 8.38
C ALA A 58 3.54 -28.02 8.52
N ASP A 59 3.11 -27.39 9.62
CA ASP A 59 1.76 -26.83 9.73
C ASP A 59 1.73 -25.49 8.99
N VAL A 60 0.87 -25.36 7.99
CA VAL A 60 0.88 -24.23 7.06
C VAL A 60 -0.51 -23.63 7.01
N THR A 61 -0.58 -22.35 7.38
CA THR A 61 -1.75 -21.52 7.15
C THR A 61 -1.43 -20.51 6.05
N VAL A 62 -2.27 -20.46 5.00
CA VAL A 62 -2.15 -19.47 3.93
C VAL A 62 -3.17 -18.36 4.17
N LEU A 63 -2.67 -17.13 4.35
CA LEU A 63 -3.50 -15.96 4.55
C LEU A 63 -3.62 -15.18 3.23
N HIS A 64 -4.85 -15.00 2.77
CA HIS A 64 -5.16 -14.23 1.57
C HIS A 64 -6.16 -13.11 1.88
N PRO A 65 -6.03 -11.95 1.21
CA PRO A 65 -7.02 -10.91 1.28
C PRO A 65 -8.35 -11.40 0.69
N ARG A 66 -9.44 -10.71 1.05
CA ARG A 66 -10.82 -10.95 0.62
C ARG A 66 -11.27 -9.80 -0.28
N PRO A 67 -10.81 -9.75 -1.54
CA PRO A 67 -11.11 -8.63 -2.42
C PRO A 67 -12.62 -8.46 -2.62
N LEU A 68 -13.10 -7.23 -2.48
CA LEU A 68 -14.46 -6.87 -2.82
C LEU A 68 -14.58 -6.60 -4.31
N LYS A 69 -15.78 -6.82 -4.85
CA LYS A 69 -16.16 -6.42 -6.20
C LYS A 69 -17.03 -5.17 -6.12
N PRO A 70 -16.98 -4.28 -7.12
CA PRO A 70 -17.92 -3.16 -7.21
C PRO A 70 -19.37 -3.64 -7.14
N SER A 71 -20.19 -2.95 -6.37
CA SER A 71 -21.64 -3.20 -6.29
C SER A 71 -22.41 -2.59 -7.46
N ALA A 72 -21.84 -1.55 -8.10
CA ALA A 72 -22.41 -0.79 -9.19
C ALA A 72 -21.27 -0.18 -10.05
N PRO A 73 -21.56 0.42 -11.22
CA PRO A 73 -20.58 1.23 -11.95
C PRO A 73 -19.97 2.34 -11.08
N ALA A 74 -18.70 2.66 -11.32
CA ALA A 74 -17.93 3.64 -10.55
C ALA A 74 -18.66 4.98 -10.33
N GLY A 75 -19.28 5.53 -11.38
CA GLY A 75 -19.99 6.79 -11.30
C GLY A 75 -21.27 6.74 -10.45
N GLU A 76 -21.95 5.58 -10.39
CA GLU A 76 -23.12 5.40 -9.52
C GLU A 76 -22.67 5.37 -8.05
N ILE A 77 -21.60 4.64 -7.74
CA ILE A 77 -21.02 4.57 -6.39
C ILE A 77 -20.61 5.97 -5.90
N ILE A 78 -19.96 6.77 -6.76
CA ILE A 78 -19.56 8.14 -6.41
C ILE A 78 -20.78 9.05 -6.26
N SER A 79 -21.79 8.94 -7.13
CA SER A 79 -23.00 9.77 -7.04
C SER A 79 -23.79 9.51 -5.77
N GLU A 80 -23.94 8.25 -5.37
CA GLU A 80 -24.59 7.86 -4.11
C GLU A 80 -23.82 8.41 -2.90
N ALA A 81 -22.48 8.37 -2.93
CA ALA A 81 -21.65 8.95 -1.88
C ALA A 81 -21.82 10.48 -1.78
N LEU A 82 -21.94 11.19 -2.90
CA LEU A 82 -22.20 12.63 -2.92
C LEU A 82 -23.62 12.99 -2.45
N GLU A 83 -24.63 12.17 -2.76
CA GLU A 83 -26.03 12.37 -2.33
C GLU A 83 -26.23 12.13 -0.84
N SER A 84 -25.52 11.14 -0.29
CA SER A 84 -25.64 10.73 1.11
C SER A 84 -24.71 11.49 2.05
N ALA A 85 -23.83 12.35 1.52
CA ALA A 85 -22.78 13.00 2.27
C ALA A 85 -23.29 13.95 3.37
N SER A 86 -22.57 13.97 4.49
CA SER A 86 -22.81 14.88 5.61
C SER A 86 -21.48 15.36 6.24
N PRO A 87 -21.16 16.66 6.23
CA PRO A 87 -21.85 17.70 5.44
C PRO A 87 -21.85 17.36 3.94
N GLY A 88 -22.87 17.82 3.22
CA GLY A 88 -22.95 17.66 1.78
C GLY A 88 -22.00 18.60 1.04
N LEU A 89 -21.71 18.28 -0.23
CA LEU A 89 -21.02 19.21 -1.12
C LEU A 89 -21.90 20.45 -1.34
N GLU A 90 -21.36 21.63 -1.07
CA GLU A 90 -22.01 22.89 -1.43
C GLU A 90 -21.90 23.07 -2.94
N GLU A 91 -23.05 23.14 -3.64
CA GLU A 91 -23.07 23.20 -5.11
C GLU A 91 -22.77 24.60 -5.65
N GLU A 92 -23.01 25.67 -4.88
CA GLU A 92 -22.87 27.06 -5.32
C GLU A 92 -21.98 27.91 -4.38
N PRO A 93 -20.76 27.45 -4.00
CA PRO A 93 -19.93 28.20 -3.07
C PRO A 93 -19.52 29.56 -3.63
N SER A 94 -19.51 30.56 -2.76
CA SER A 94 -18.98 31.88 -3.07
C SER A 94 -17.44 31.87 -3.07
N GLY A 95 -16.80 32.77 -3.82
CA GLY A 95 -15.33 32.91 -3.85
C GLY A 95 -14.57 31.85 -4.66
N ARG A 96 -13.29 31.65 -4.36
CA ARG A 96 -12.41 30.69 -5.04
C ARG A 96 -12.59 29.29 -4.45
N VAL A 97 -12.69 28.30 -5.33
CA VAL A 97 -12.75 26.89 -4.97
C VAL A 97 -11.39 26.25 -5.24
N VAL A 98 -10.84 25.56 -4.24
CA VAL A 98 -9.65 24.73 -4.40
C VAL A 98 -10.02 23.27 -4.23
N ILE A 99 -9.55 22.44 -5.16
CA ILE A 99 -9.71 20.99 -5.11
C ILE A 99 -8.33 20.35 -5.01
N VAL A 100 -8.04 19.71 -3.88
CA VAL A 100 -6.83 18.92 -3.71
C VAL A 100 -7.07 17.53 -4.29
N VAL A 101 -6.14 17.05 -5.10
CA VAL A 101 -6.15 15.71 -5.70
C VAL A 101 -4.81 15.02 -5.47
N ASP A 102 -4.79 13.70 -5.48
CA ASP A 102 -3.54 12.93 -5.38
C ASP A 102 -2.60 13.20 -6.57
N ASP A 103 -1.30 12.96 -6.36
CA ASP A 103 -0.28 13.12 -7.38
C ASP A 103 -0.06 11.83 -8.22
N HIS A 104 0.89 11.90 -9.14
CA HIS A 104 1.29 10.81 -10.04
C HIS A 104 1.72 9.49 -9.38
N THR A 105 1.94 9.47 -8.06
CA THR A 105 2.35 8.24 -7.34
C THR A 105 1.17 7.42 -6.84
N ARG A 106 -0.06 7.93 -6.97
CA ARG A 106 -1.28 7.27 -6.52
C ARG A 106 -2.13 6.82 -7.70
N PRO A 107 -2.80 5.66 -7.61
CA PRO A 107 -3.69 5.17 -8.66
C PRO A 107 -5.11 5.75 -8.51
N CYS A 108 -5.26 6.95 -7.94
CA CYS A 108 -6.55 7.54 -7.66
C CYS A 108 -7.32 7.82 -8.97
N PRO A 109 -8.61 7.44 -9.11
CA PRO A 109 -9.39 7.64 -10.32
C PRO A 109 -9.90 9.09 -10.41
N THR A 110 -8.97 10.04 -10.41
CA THR A 110 -9.23 11.48 -10.25
C THR A 110 -10.14 12.05 -11.34
N GLU A 111 -9.96 11.69 -12.62
CA GLU A 111 -10.87 12.12 -13.70
C GLU A 111 -12.32 11.76 -13.39
N VAL A 112 -12.58 10.52 -12.95
CA VAL A 112 -13.93 10.05 -12.61
C VAL A 112 -14.46 10.81 -11.39
N MET A 113 -13.65 11.04 -10.36
CA MET A 113 -14.10 11.81 -9.20
C MET A 113 -14.42 13.26 -9.57
N LEU A 114 -13.57 13.90 -10.38
CA LEU A 114 -13.78 15.25 -10.88
C LEU A 114 -15.04 15.35 -11.74
N ASP A 115 -15.38 14.36 -12.56
CA ASP A 115 -16.62 14.34 -13.34
C ASP A 115 -17.86 14.61 -12.48
N HIS A 116 -17.93 13.93 -11.34
CA HIS A 116 -19.08 13.99 -10.46
C HIS A 116 -19.07 15.25 -9.58
N VAL A 117 -17.90 15.66 -9.07
CA VAL A 117 -17.79 16.89 -8.26
C VAL A 117 -18.00 18.13 -9.12
N LEU A 118 -17.25 18.25 -10.22
CA LEU A 118 -17.34 19.39 -11.14
C LEU A 118 -18.68 19.44 -11.88
N GLY A 119 -19.39 18.32 -12.00
CA GLY A 119 -20.75 18.25 -12.54
C GLY A 119 -21.82 18.81 -11.60
N ARG A 120 -21.57 18.79 -10.28
CA ARG A 120 -22.47 19.37 -9.26
C ARG A 120 -22.14 20.83 -8.94
N LEU A 121 -20.86 21.21 -8.98
CA LEU A 121 -20.44 22.59 -8.75
C LEU A 121 -20.93 23.52 -9.86
N ARG A 122 -21.78 24.49 -9.49
CA ARG A 122 -22.28 25.55 -10.37
C ARG A 122 -21.44 26.81 -10.22
N VAL A 123 -20.13 26.64 -10.31
CA VAL A 123 -19.12 27.69 -10.21
C VAL A 123 -18.38 27.78 -11.54
N PRO A 124 -18.11 28.99 -12.07
CA PRO A 124 -17.24 29.17 -13.22
C PRO A 124 -15.90 28.45 -13.06
N ARG A 125 -15.43 27.79 -14.11
CA ARG A 125 -14.20 26.97 -14.05
C ARG A 125 -12.95 27.78 -13.75
N ASP A 126 -12.92 29.06 -14.12
CA ASP A 126 -11.84 30.00 -13.81
C ASP A 126 -11.75 30.39 -12.32
N ARG A 127 -12.76 30.03 -11.51
CA ARG A 127 -12.74 30.13 -10.05
C ARG A 127 -12.34 28.83 -9.36
N ILE A 128 -12.03 27.78 -10.12
CA ILE A 128 -11.64 26.47 -9.60
C ILE A 128 -10.17 26.23 -9.92
N THR A 129 -9.38 26.00 -8.87
CA THR A 129 -7.98 25.58 -9.01
C THR A 129 -7.79 24.19 -8.41
N VAL A 130 -7.16 23.29 -9.15
CA VAL A 130 -6.76 21.97 -8.68
C VAL A 130 -5.32 22.03 -8.16
N ILE A 131 -5.09 21.50 -6.97
CA ILE A 131 -3.75 21.34 -6.40
C ILE A 131 -3.41 19.84 -6.36
N PHE A 132 -2.33 19.44 -7.02
CA PHE A 132 -1.76 18.10 -6.83
C PHE A 132 -1.03 18.04 -5.49
N ALA A 133 -1.49 17.15 -4.60
CA ALA A 133 -0.93 16.90 -3.27
C ALA A 133 0.38 16.11 -3.34
N THR A 134 1.46 16.78 -3.73
CA THR A 134 2.79 16.17 -3.91
C THR A 134 3.49 15.86 -2.59
N GLY A 135 3.16 16.55 -1.50
CA GLY A 135 3.95 16.51 -0.27
C GLY A 135 5.44 16.77 -0.55
N THR A 136 6.28 15.75 -0.36
CA THR A 136 7.74 15.86 -0.63
C THR A 136 8.17 15.36 -2.01
N HIS A 137 7.22 14.89 -2.83
CA HIS A 137 7.51 14.41 -4.17
C HIS A 137 7.86 15.57 -5.12
N ARG A 138 8.42 15.21 -6.27
CA ARG A 138 8.63 16.18 -7.35
C ARG A 138 7.28 16.71 -7.86
N PRO A 139 7.27 17.89 -8.51
CA PRO A 139 6.10 18.36 -9.24
C PRO A 139 5.61 17.36 -10.28
N VAL A 140 4.29 17.36 -10.49
CA VAL A 140 3.61 16.61 -11.54
C VAL A 140 3.98 17.21 -12.90
N SER A 141 4.41 16.37 -13.84
CA SER A 141 4.73 16.81 -15.20
C SER A 141 3.46 17.08 -16.03
N PRO A 142 3.54 17.84 -17.15
CA PRO A 142 2.38 18.10 -17.99
C PRO A 142 1.68 16.84 -18.54
N ASP A 143 2.42 15.77 -18.82
CA ASP A 143 1.84 14.53 -19.33
C ASP A 143 1.13 13.76 -18.22
N GLU A 144 1.71 13.70 -17.03
CA GLU A 144 1.06 13.11 -15.83
C GLU A 144 -0.17 13.91 -15.42
N ALA A 145 -0.12 15.24 -15.47
CA ALA A 145 -1.28 16.08 -15.20
C ALA A 145 -2.43 15.78 -16.18
N ARG A 146 -2.12 15.51 -17.46
CA ARG A 146 -3.12 15.12 -18.45
C ARG A 146 -3.69 13.73 -18.18
N GLU A 147 -2.88 12.81 -17.68
CA GLU A 147 -3.33 11.47 -17.26
C GLU A 147 -4.24 11.52 -16.02
N ILE A 148 -3.84 12.26 -14.98
CA ILE A 148 -4.58 12.38 -13.72
C ILE A 148 -5.92 13.10 -13.93
N LEU A 149 -5.91 14.24 -14.63
CA LEU A 149 -7.10 15.06 -14.82
C LEU A 149 -7.99 14.61 -15.98
N GLY A 150 -7.44 13.82 -16.91
CA GLY A 150 -8.11 13.40 -18.13
C GLY A 150 -8.71 14.57 -18.89
N LYS A 151 -10.01 14.50 -19.21
CA LYS A 151 -10.71 15.56 -19.96
C LYS A 151 -10.83 16.91 -19.22
N HIS A 152 -10.53 16.97 -17.92
CA HIS A 152 -10.52 18.23 -17.17
C HIS A 152 -9.20 18.98 -17.29
N HIS A 153 -8.17 18.35 -17.87
CA HIS A 153 -6.90 19.04 -18.12
C HIS A 153 -7.11 20.25 -19.05
N GLY A 154 -6.77 21.44 -18.55
CA GLY A 154 -6.93 22.71 -19.27
C GLY A 154 -8.35 23.28 -19.25
N THR A 155 -9.32 22.61 -18.61
CA THR A 155 -10.64 23.20 -18.33
C THR A 155 -10.66 23.93 -16.99
N VAL A 156 -9.78 23.54 -16.06
CA VAL A 156 -9.51 24.18 -14.77
C VAL A 156 -8.02 24.49 -14.67
N GLU A 157 -7.66 25.46 -13.83
CA GLU A 157 -6.27 25.68 -13.47
C GLU A 157 -5.79 24.50 -12.62
N ALA A 158 -4.57 24.01 -12.86
CA ALA A 158 -3.98 22.93 -12.08
C ALA A 158 -2.51 23.23 -11.78
N VAL A 159 -2.13 23.10 -10.51
CA VAL A 159 -0.79 23.40 -10.02
C VAL A 159 -0.28 22.28 -9.11
N SER A 160 1.03 22.05 -9.11
CA SER A 160 1.65 21.17 -8.11
C SER A 160 1.93 21.94 -6.84
N HIS A 161 1.63 21.36 -5.69
CA HIS A 161 2.13 21.86 -4.42
C HIS A 161 3.68 21.81 -4.40
N ASP A 162 4.30 22.78 -3.73
CA ASP A 162 5.73 22.82 -3.42
C ASP A 162 5.92 22.98 -1.91
N CYS A 163 6.35 21.91 -1.23
CA CYS A 163 6.59 21.92 0.22
C CYS A 163 7.70 22.88 0.67
N ARG A 164 8.46 23.49 -0.25
CA ARG A 164 9.44 24.55 0.02
C ARG A 164 8.99 25.93 -0.46
N GLY A 165 7.78 26.04 -0.98
CA GLY A 165 7.14 27.26 -1.46
C GLY A 165 6.47 28.09 -0.35
N GLY A 166 5.47 28.87 -0.75
CA GLY A 166 4.68 29.73 0.15
C GLY A 166 3.65 28.94 0.97
N HIS A 167 3.65 29.15 2.28
CA HIS A 167 2.73 28.50 3.21
C HIS A 167 2.21 29.51 4.24
N VAL A 168 0.98 29.29 4.71
CA VAL A 168 0.37 30.00 5.84
C VAL A 168 0.54 29.17 7.10
N TYR A 169 1.17 29.75 8.12
CA TYR A 169 1.33 29.12 9.43
C TYR A 169 0.04 29.22 10.25
N LEU A 170 -0.44 28.09 10.76
CA LEU A 170 -1.71 27.95 11.46
C LEU A 170 -1.56 27.69 12.96
N GLY A 171 -0.33 27.46 13.45
CA GLY A 171 -0.04 27.14 14.84
C GLY A 171 0.72 25.83 14.97
N GLU A 172 0.68 25.21 16.14
CA GLU A 172 1.29 23.91 16.41
C GLU A 172 0.22 22.92 16.88
N THR A 173 0.34 21.66 16.48
CA THR A 173 -0.47 20.58 17.03
C THR A 173 -0.12 20.32 18.50
N SER A 174 -0.97 19.58 19.20
CA SER A 174 -0.74 19.11 20.57
C SER A 174 0.54 18.27 20.73
N ARG A 175 1.06 17.73 19.63
CA ARG A 175 2.31 16.94 19.57
C ARG A 175 3.53 17.77 19.14
N GLY A 176 3.36 19.09 18.97
CA GLY A 176 4.43 20.02 18.64
C GLY A 176 4.81 20.06 17.16
N THR A 177 3.93 19.58 16.27
CA THR A 177 4.12 19.74 14.83
C THR A 177 3.74 21.17 14.43
N PRO A 178 4.67 21.99 13.90
CA PRO A 178 4.30 23.29 13.35
C PRO A 178 3.46 23.06 12.10
N VAL A 179 2.25 23.62 12.03
CA VAL A 179 1.33 23.43 10.90
C VAL A 179 1.44 24.62 9.96
N ALA A 180 2.01 24.40 8.78
CA ALA A 180 2.10 25.37 7.71
C ALA A 180 1.58 24.75 6.42
N ILE A 181 0.52 25.35 5.85
CA ILE A 181 -0.24 24.80 4.72
C ILE A 181 -0.12 25.71 3.51
N ASP A 182 -0.13 25.13 2.31
CA ASP A 182 -0.08 25.83 1.03
C ASP A 182 -0.96 27.10 1.00
N GLU A 183 -0.39 28.22 0.57
CA GLU A 183 -1.06 29.52 0.57
C GLU A 183 -2.29 29.55 -0.36
N LEU A 184 -2.23 28.87 -1.51
CA LEU A 184 -3.36 28.79 -2.44
C LEU A 184 -4.52 28.03 -1.80
N TYR A 185 -4.21 26.92 -1.12
CA TYR A 185 -5.21 26.16 -0.36
C TYR A 185 -5.83 27.00 0.76
N GLN A 186 -4.99 27.62 1.59
CA GLN A 186 -5.46 28.29 2.80
C GLN A 186 -6.20 29.61 2.52
N THR A 187 -5.95 30.25 1.38
CA THR A 187 -6.62 31.50 0.97
C THR A 187 -7.84 31.26 0.07
N ALA A 188 -8.26 30.00 -0.12
CA ALA A 188 -9.48 29.65 -0.83
C ALA A 188 -10.72 29.80 0.07
N ASP A 189 -11.86 30.08 -0.54
CA ASP A 189 -13.14 30.26 0.15
C ASP A 189 -13.88 28.93 0.35
N TYR A 190 -13.61 27.94 -0.52
CA TYR A 190 -14.18 26.60 -0.42
C TYR A 190 -13.15 25.55 -0.86
N ARG A 191 -12.88 24.57 0.00
CA ARG A 191 -11.79 23.61 -0.15
C ARG A 191 -12.33 22.19 -0.14
N ILE A 192 -11.97 21.45 -1.18
CA ILE A 192 -12.42 20.08 -1.43
C ILE A 192 -11.20 19.17 -1.45
N LEU A 193 -11.29 18.03 -0.77
CA LEU A 193 -10.26 16.99 -0.79
C LEU A 193 -10.76 15.77 -1.57
N LEU A 194 -10.06 15.41 -2.64
CA LEU A 194 -10.28 14.19 -3.40
C LEU A 194 -9.07 13.27 -3.21
N GLY A 195 -9.32 11.98 -3.01
CA GLY A 195 -8.26 10.99 -2.89
C GLY A 195 -8.79 9.57 -2.71
N ASP A 196 -7.91 8.65 -2.36
CA ASP A 196 -8.29 7.28 -2.03
C ASP A 196 -7.86 6.83 -0.63
N VAL A 197 -8.53 5.80 -0.12
CA VAL A 197 -8.18 5.16 1.16
C VAL A 197 -7.60 3.78 0.88
N GLU A 198 -6.33 3.64 1.22
CA GLU A 198 -5.55 2.40 1.14
C GLU A 198 -4.76 2.18 2.44
N PRO A 199 -4.31 0.95 2.75
CA PRO A 199 -3.41 0.73 3.89
C PRO A 199 -2.14 1.57 3.79
N HIS A 200 -1.68 2.11 4.92
CA HIS A 200 -0.43 2.84 4.98
C HIS A 200 0.42 2.37 6.17
N TYR A 201 1.63 1.92 5.86
CA TYR A 201 2.55 1.21 6.76
C TYR A 201 2.79 1.85 8.14
N PHE A 202 2.82 3.17 8.26
CA PHE A 202 2.95 3.84 9.57
C PHE A 202 1.78 4.77 9.94
N ALA A 203 0.93 5.13 8.99
CA ALA A 203 -0.13 6.14 9.20
C ALA A 203 -1.52 5.50 9.36
N GLY A 204 -1.57 4.17 9.50
CA GLY A 204 -2.79 3.39 9.42
C GLY A 204 -3.28 3.24 7.98
N TYR A 205 -3.77 4.35 7.42
CA TYR A 205 -4.37 4.42 6.08
C TYR A 205 -4.06 5.76 5.40
N GLY A 206 -4.11 5.76 4.06
CA GLY A 206 -4.19 6.97 3.23
C GLY A 206 -5.50 7.74 3.39
N GLY A 207 -5.75 8.71 2.52
CA GLY A 207 -6.99 9.49 2.45
C GLY A 207 -7.24 10.48 3.60
N GLY A 208 -8.35 11.20 3.48
CA GLY A 208 -8.82 12.23 4.41
C GLY A 208 -7.73 13.25 4.70
N ARG A 209 -7.37 13.34 5.99
CA ARG A 209 -6.29 14.19 6.52
C ARG A 209 -4.96 14.15 5.76
N LYS A 210 -4.65 13.03 5.08
CA LYS A 210 -3.37 12.87 4.37
C LYS A 210 -3.23 13.83 3.16
N SER A 211 -4.36 14.26 2.59
CA SER A 211 -4.40 15.28 1.53
C SER A 211 -3.90 16.64 2.02
N ILE A 212 -4.00 16.91 3.34
CA ILE A 212 -3.46 18.11 3.99
C ILE A 212 -2.03 17.86 4.44
N LEU A 213 -1.83 16.91 5.36
CA LEU A 213 -0.53 16.55 5.91
C LEU A 213 -0.23 15.09 5.57
N PRO A 214 0.68 14.81 4.63
CA PRO A 214 1.66 15.73 4.03
C PRO A 214 1.22 16.47 2.76
N GLY A 215 0.06 16.16 2.17
CA GLY A 215 -0.25 16.49 0.78
C GLY A 215 0.00 17.94 0.33
N VAL A 216 -0.41 18.93 1.13
CA VAL A 216 -0.24 20.37 0.87
C VAL A 216 0.44 21.09 2.03
N SER A 217 1.34 20.40 2.74
CA SER A 217 2.03 20.91 3.93
C SER A 217 3.49 21.29 3.65
N SER A 218 4.04 22.23 4.44
CA SER A 218 5.45 22.60 4.33
C SER A 218 6.37 21.44 4.68
N TYR A 219 7.59 21.49 4.16
CA TYR A 219 8.61 20.48 4.40
C TYR A 219 8.88 20.27 5.90
N GLU A 220 8.89 21.35 6.69
CA GLU A 220 9.08 21.32 8.14
C GLU A 220 7.91 20.62 8.85
N THR A 221 6.67 20.93 8.48
CA THR A 221 5.46 20.26 8.98
C THR A 221 5.53 18.76 8.68
N ILE A 222 5.84 18.40 7.43
CA ILE A 222 5.95 17.00 7.01
C ILE A 222 7.03 16.27 7.82
N GLN A 223 8.22 16.85 7.93
CA GLN A 223 9.34 16.25 8.67
C GLN A 223 9.05 16.11 10.16
N ALA A 224 8.36 17.08 10.77
CA ALA A 224 7.97 17.00 12.18
C ALA A 224 7.00 15.83 12.42
N ASN A 225 5.98 15.70 11.57
CA ASN A 225 5.03 14.59 11.64
C ASN A 225 5.69 13.23 11.36
N HIS A 226 6.53 13.12 10.32
CA HIS A 226 7.14 11.84 9.93
C HIS A 226 8.14 11.30 10.96
N LYS A 227 8.73 12.15 11.81
CA LYS A 227 9.54 11.66 12.96
C LYS A 227 8.74 10.75 13.90
N MET A 228 7.42 10.91 13.96
CA MET A 228 6.56 10.08 14.80
C MET A 228 6.35 8.68 14.25
N MET A 229 6.77 8.38 13.03
CA MET A 229 6.70 7.01 12.47
C MET A 229 7.51 5.99 13.29
N PHE A 230 8.46 6.45 14.11
CA PHE A 230 9.27 5.61 14.99
C PHE A 230 8.66 5.44 16.39
N LEU A 231 7.53 6.08 16.68
CA LEU A 231 6.85 5.97 17.97
C LEU A 231 5.96 4.71 17.99
N PRO A 232 5.77 4.09 19.18
CA PRO A 232 4.82 2.99 19.34
C PRO A 232 3.42 3.38 18.85
N GLY A 233 2.74 2.45 18.16
CA GLY A 233 1.40 2.65 17.60
C GLY A 233 1.36 3.24 16.19
N ALA A 234 2.50 3.69 15.64
CA ALA A 234 2.60 4.12 14.24
C ALA A 234 2.63 2.91 13.29
N GLU A 235 1.48 2.27 13.11
CA GLU A 235 1.36 0.97 12.46
C GLU A 235 0.30 0.95 11.34
N VAL A 236 0.44 -0.03 10.43
CA VAL A 236 -0.53 -0.28 9.36
C VAL A 236 -1.89 -0.64 9.93
N GLY A 237 -2.94 -0.05 9.35
CA GLY A 237 -4.30 -0.35 9.75
C GLY A 237 -4.73 0.19 11.14
N ILE A 238 -3.92 1.02 11.79
CA ILE A 238 -4.23 1.63 13.10
C ILE A 238 -4.42 3.15 12.94
N LEU A 239 -5.62 3.64 13.27
CA LEU A 239 -5.94 5.08 13.31
C LEU A 239 -5.93 5.60 14.75
N ASP A 240 -6.73 5.00 15.62
CA ASP A 240 -6.87 5.42 17.01
C ASP A 240 -5.63 4.98 17.81
N GLY A 241 -5.00 5.92 18.52
CA GLY A 241 -3.73 5.69 19.21
C GLY A 241 -2.49 5.75 18.30
N ASN A 242 -2.66 5.94 16.99
CA ASN A 242 -1.53 6.14 16.08
C ASN A 242 -1.05 7.60 16.15
N PRO A 243 0.17 7.87 16.67
CA PRO A 243 0.63 9.23 16.89
C PRO A 243 0.78 10.03 15.60
N VAL A 244 1.12 9.37 14.49
CA VAL A 244 1.23 10.00 13.17
C VAL A 244 -0.15 10.39 12.66
N SER A 245 -1.11 9.46 12.71
CA SER A 245 -2.45 9.69 12.17
C SER A 245 -3.22 10.73 12.99
N GLU A 246 -3.11 10.70 14.32
CA GLU A 246 -3.77 11.69 15.19
C GLU A 246 -3.21 13.11 14.96
N ASP A 247 -1.89 13.24 14.77
CA ASP A 247 -1.26 14.53 14.45
C ASP A 247 -1.68 15.06 13.08
N MET A 248 -1.77 14.18 12.07
CA MET A 248 -2.32 14.54 10.76
C MET A 248 -3.78 15.00 10.86
N GLU A 249 -4.58 14.33 11.69
CA GLU A 249 -6.00 14.64 11.89
C GLU A 249 -6.17 16.01 12.56
N GLU A 250 -5.35 16.32 13.57
CA GLU A 250 -5.33 17.65 14.21
C GLU A 250 -4.89 18.75 13.23
N ALA A 251 -3.83 18.52 12.45
CA ALA A 251 -3.38 19.47 11.43
C ALA A 251 -4.45 19.71 10.34
N ALA A 252 -5.18 18.67 9.94
CA ALA A 252 -6.28 18.79 8.99
C ALA A 252 -7.48 19.55 9.59
N ASP A 253 -7.77 19.41 10.88
CA ASP A 253 -8.80 20.22 11.55
C ASP A 253 -8.39 21.71 11.65
N MET A 254 -7.10 21.99 11.88
CA MET A 254 -6.56 23.35 11.90
C MET A 254 -6.62 24.00 10.51
N ALA A 255 -6.28 23.24 9.46
CA ALA A 255 -6.38 23.69 8.08
C ALA A 255 -7.85 23.90 7.67
N GLY A 256 -8.70 22.94 8.00
CA GLY A 256 -10.10 22.88 7.58
C GLY A 256 -10.24 22.41 6.13
N ALA A 257 -11.36 21.76 5.85
CA ALA A 257 -11.82 21.41 4.52
C ALA A 257 -13.35 21.37 4.54
N GLU A 258 -13.99 22.04 3.59
CA GLU A 258 -15.45 22.13 3.54
C GLU A 258 -16.08 20.81 3.02
N PHE A 259 -15.36 20.07 2.18
CA PHE A 259 -15.81 18.77 1.70
C PHE A 259 -14.65 17.80 1.43
N THR A 260 -14.86 16.51 1.69
CA THR A 260 -13.95 15.44 1.27
C THR A 260 -14.73 14.36 0.54
N LEU A 261 -14.19 13.85 -0.55
CA LEU A 261 -14.66 12.63 -1.22
C LEU A 261 -13.46 11.69 -1.36
N ASN A 262 -13.54 10.51 -0.75
CA ASN A 262 -12.56 9.46 -1.00
C ASN A 262 -13.20 8.20 -1.54
N VAL A 263 -12.43 7.49 -2.37
CA VAL A 263 -12.79 6.19 -2.92
C VAL A 263 -11.93 5.09 -2.30
N VAL A 264 -12.42 3.86 -2.36
CA VAL A 264 -11.67 2.65 -2.03
C VAL A 264 -11.62 1.78 -3.27
N GLN A 265 -10.43 1.32 -3.63
CA GLN A 265 -10.20 0.49 -4.80
C GLN A 265 -9.79 -0.94 -4.39
N ASN A 266 -10.17 -1.92 -5.19
CA ASN A 266 -9.60 -3.26 -5.08
C ASN A 266 -8.27 -3.35 -5.84
N ALA A 267 -7.60 -4.50 -5.78
CA ALA A 267 -6.32 -4.75 -6.46
C ALA A 267 -6.37 -4.65 -8.01
N LYS A 268 -7.55 -4.49 -8.60
CA LYS A 268 -7.75 -4.24 -10.04
C LYS A 268 -8.02 -2.77 -10.36
N HIS A 269 -7.88 -1.89 -9.38
CA HIS A 269 -8.22 -0.46 -9.49
C HIS A 269 -9.72 -0.23 -9.79
N GLU A 270 -10.58 -1.17 -9.40
CA GLU A 270 -12.03 -0.99 -9.49
C GLU A 270 -12.54 -0.34 -8.20
N ILE A 271 -13.35 0.71 -8.32
CA ILE A 271 -13.95 1.40 -7.17
C ILE A 271 -14.98 0.46 -6.50
N VAL A 272 -14.73 0.09 -5.25
CA VAL A 272 -15.62 -0.78 -4.46
C VAL A 272 -16.50 -0.01 -3.47
N SER A 273 -16.11 1.22 -3.12
CA SER A 273 -16.92 2.15 -2.33
C SER A 273 -16.42 3.58 -2.49
N ALA A 274 -17.29 4.56 -2.26
CA ALA A 274 -16.94 5.97 -2.13
C ALA A 274 -17.63 6.56 -0.89
N HIS A 275 -17.02 7.59 -0.30
CA HIS A 275 -17.51 8.22 0.93
C HIS A 275 -17.31 9.74 0.84
N GLY A 276 -18.38 10.51 1.05
CA GLY A 276 -18.37 11.98 1.01
C GLY A 276 -18.71 12.59 2.37
N GLY A 277 -18.11 13.73 2.71
CA GLY A 277 -18.41 14.50 3.93
C GLY A 277 -17.17 15.01 4.65
N HIS A 278 -17.23 15.00 5.99
CA HIS A 278 -16.11 15.46 6.83
C HIS A 278 -14.92 14.50 6.74
N HIS A 279 -13.70 15.03 6.66
CA HIS A 279 -12.49 14.24 6.36
C HIS A 279 -12.26 13.05 7.31
N ARG A 280 -12.56 13.23 8.62
CA ARG A 280 -12.46 12.18 9.64
C ARG A 280 -13.42 11.01 9.39
N ASP A 281 -14.66 11.32 9.01
CA ASP A 281 -15.72 10.32 8.83
C ASP A 281 -15.52 9.56 7.53
N VAL A 282 -15.16 10.28 6.46
CA VAL A 282 -14.80 9.73 5.15
C VAL A 282 -13.67 8.73 5.28
N LEU A 283 -12.59 9.11 5.98
CA LEU A 283 -11.48 8.21 6.24
C LEU A 283 -11.92 6.97 7.00
N ARG A 284 -12.60 7.12 8.15
CA ARG A 284 -12.96 5.96 8.97
C ARG A 284 -13.94 5.04 8.21
N ALA A 285 -14.81 5.59 7.37
CA ALA A 285 -15.68 4.79 6.52
C ALA A 285 -14.88 4.01 5.46
N GLY A 286 -13.94 4.64 4.77
CA GLY A 286 -13.04 3.98 3.82
C GLY A 286 -12.19 2.90 4.49
N ALA A 287 -11.57 3.20 5.64
CA ALA A 287 -10.75 2.27 6.40
C ALA A 287 -11.51 1.00 6.79
N ARG A 288 -12.79 1.11 7.19
CA ARG A 288 -13.65 -0.06 7.44
C ARG A 288 -13.87 -0.93 6.20
N VAL A 289 -13.87 -0.36 5.00
CA VAL A 289 -13.98 -1.13 3.75
C VAL A 289 -12.66 -1.80 3.41
N VAL A 290 -11.56 -1.05 3.53
CA VAL A 290 -10.19 -1.57 3.38
C VAL A 290 -9.95 -2.77 4.32
N ASP A 291 -10.39 -2.67 5.58
CA ASP A 291 -10.25 -3.75 6.56
C ASP A 291 -10.97 -5.03 6.16
N ARG A 292 -12.19 -4.92 5.63
CA ARG A 292 -12.92 -6.10 5.14
C ARG A 292 -12.19 -6.79 4.00
N MET A 293 -11.38 -6.06 3.23
CA MET A 293 -10.61 -6.61 2.13
C MET A 293 -9.26 -7.17 2.57
N TYR A 294 -8.51 -6.44 3.39
CA TYR A 294 -7.09 -6.70 3.57
C TYR A 294 -6.69 -7.11 4.99
N LYS A 295 -7.53 -6.89 6.01
CA LYS A 295 -7.28 -7.46 7.34
C LYS A 295 -7.77 -8.89 7.40
N VAL A 296 -6.83 -9.81 7.55
CA VAL A 296 -7.09 -11.24 7.69
C VAL A 296 -6.86 -11.63 9.14
N GLY A 297 -7.93 -12.08 9.82
CA GLY A 297 -7.82 -12.64 11.16
C GLY A 297 -7.07 -13.97 11.14
N TYR A 298 -6.23 -14.18 12.15
CA TYR A 298 -5.48 -15.41 12.38
C TYR A 298 -5.63 -15.78 13.86
N ASP A 299 -6.36 -16.85 14.12
CA ASP A 299 -6.70 -17.32 15.47
C ASP A 299 -5.76 -18.44 15.97
N GLY A 300 -4.70 -18.73 15.20
CA GLY A 300 -3.68 -19.70 15.57
C GLY A 300 -2.60 -19.11 16.47
N GLU A 301 -1.74 -19.96 17.01
CA GLU A 301 -0.53 -19.54 17.72
C GLU A 301 0.45 -18.86 16.74
N PRO A 302 1.28 -17.91 17.20
CA PRO A 302 2.31 -17.29 16.36
C PRO A 302 3.17 -18.35 15.65
N ALA A 303 3.28 -18.23 14.33
CA ALA A 303 4.06 -19.18 13.54
C ALA A 303 5.57 -19.02 13.82
N ASP A 304 6.31 -20.13 13.79
CA ASP A 304 7.78 -20.11 13.88
C ASP A 304 8.43 -19.37 12.69
N MET A 305 7.73 -19.30 11.56
CA MET A 305 8.19 -18.66 10.33
C MET A 305 7.01 -18.05 9.57
N VAL A 306 7.19 -16.82 9.10
CA VAL A 306 6.27 -16.16 8.16
C VAL A 306 6.99 -15.95 6.83
N ILE A 307 6.35 -16.35 5.74
CA ILE A 307 6.86 -16.17 4.39
C ILE A 307 5.97 -15.14 3.69
N VAL A 308 6.55 -14.00 3.30
CA VAL A 308 5.87 -12.89 2.62
C VAL A 308 6.60 -12.52 1.34
N ALA A 309 5.89 -11.83 0.44
CA ALA A 309 6.46 -11.24 -0.77
C ALA A 309 5.97 -9.80 -0.90
N ALA A 310 6.86 -8.91 -1.34
CA ALA A 310 6.55 -7.50 -1.62
C ALA A 310 5.78 -7.30 -2.94
N ASN A 311 4.90 -8.24 -3.29
CA ASN A 311 4.01 -8.21 -4.46
C ASN A 311 4.67 -8.09 -5.86
N GLY A 312 5.98 -8.28 -5.98
CA GLY A 312 6.67 -8.23 -7.27
C GLY A 312 6.77 -6.82 -7.86
N TYR A 313 7.31 -6.71 -9.06
CA TYR A 313 7.51 -5.42 -9.74
C TYR A 313 6.16 -4.79 -10.11
N PRO A 314 5.93 -3.49 -9.87
CA PRO A 314 6.93 -2.50 -9.45
C PRO A 314 7.10 -2.30 -7.93
N HIS A 315 6.37 -3.05 -7.11
CA HIS A 315 6.32 -2.87 -5.65
C HIS A 315 7.58 -3.37 -4.92
N ASP A 316 8.37 -4.26 -5.53
CA ASP A 316 9.63 -4.77 -4.98
C ASP A 316 10.89 -4.20 -5.62
N VAL A 317 10.80 -2.99 -6.20
CA VAL A 317 11.90 -2.35 -6.95
C VAL A 317 13.11 -2.00 -6.07
N ASP A 318 12.89 -1.72 -4.80
CA ASP A 318 13.93 -1.44 -3.81
C ASP A 318 13.51 -1.86 -2.40
N LEU A 319 14.45 -1.78 -1.45
CA LEU A 319 14.23 -2.17 -0.05
C LEU A 319 13.31 -1.20 0.71
N TYR A 320 13.08 0.02 0.20
CA TYR A 320 12.19 0.99 0.82
C TYR A 320 10.73 0.64 0.51
N GLN A 321 10.42 0.27 -0.73
CA GLN A 321 9.09 -0.17 -1.15
C GLN A 321 8.74 -1.58 -0.66
N ALA A 322 9.75 -2.44 -0.48
CA ALA A 322 9.55 -3.80 -0.01
C ALA A 322 9.29 -3.93 1.51
N TYR A 323 9.46 -2.84 2.27
CA TYR A 323 9.21 -2.78 3.72
C TYR A 323 7.73 -2.52 4.01
#